data_AF-A0A8T2IBZ6-F1
#
_entry.id   AF-A0A8T2IBZ6-F1
#
_cell.length_a   1.000
_cell.length_b   1.000
_cell.length_c   1.000
_cell.angle_alpha   90.00
_cell.angle_beta   90.00
_cell.angle_gamma   90.00
#
_symmetry.space_group_name_H-M   'P 1'
#
loop_
_entity.id
_entity.type
_entity.pdbx_description
1 polymer ?
#
loop_
_entity_poly.entity_id
_entity_poly.type
_entity_poly.pdbx_seq_one_letter_code
_entity_poly.pdbx_strand_id
1 'polypeptide(L)'
;MILSDEPGYYEDGSFGIRIENLVLVVPATTKYNYRGRGSLTFTPITLVPIQTKMINTDLLTQTEVDWLNLYHKQCREVVGSELEKQGRQDALQWLIKETHPISK
;
A
#
# COMPACT_ATOMS: atom_id res chain seq x y z
N MET A 1 12.56 3.94 -12.86
CA MET A 1 12.67 2.46 -12.89
C MET A 1 11.44 1.89 -12.21
N ILE A 2 10.85 0.83 -12.76
CA ILE A 2 9.70 0.12 -12.18
C ILE A 2 10.19 -1.26 -11.71
N LEU A 3 9.78 -1.68 -10.51
CA LEU A 3 10.16 -2.96 -9.89
C LEU A 3 8.92 -3.57 -9.20
N SER A 4 8.93 -4.88 -8.98
CA SER A 4 8.06 -5.52 -7.99
C SER A 4 8.70 -5.41 -6.60
N ASP A 5 7.85 -5.19 -5.59
CA ASP A 5 8.16 -5.35 -4.17
C ASP A 5 7.21 -6.42 -3.61
N GLU A 6 7.74 -7.63 -3.39
CA GLU A 6 6.94 -8.85 -3.28
C GLU A 6 7.40 -9.87 -2.20
N PRO A 7 7.67 -9.45 -0.96
CA PRO A 7 8.02 -10.39 0.09
C PRO A 7 6.91 -11.43 0.33
N GLY A 8 7.32 -12.65 0.69
CA GLY A 8 6.41 -13.76 0.96
C GLY A 8 6.95 -14.79 1.94
N TYR A 9 6.04 -15.62 2.44
CA TYR A 9 6.29 -16.74 3.35
C TYR A 9 5.46 -17.95 2.90
N TYR A 10 6.02 -19.14 3.02
CA TYR A 10 5.38 -20.38 2.59
C TYR A 10 5.57 -21.46 3.66
N GLU A 11 4.46 -22.02 4.13
CA GLU A 11 4.41 -23.15 5.07
C GLU A 11 4.02 -24.41 4.29
N ASP A 12 4.97 -25.32 4.11
CA ASP A 12 4.76 -26.54 3.32
C ASP A 12 3.59 -27.37 3.85
N GLY A 13 2.72 -27.81 2.94
CA GLY A 13 1.53 -28.58 3.29
C GLY A 13 0.43 -27.78 4.01
N SER A 14 0.58 -26.46 4.14
CA SER A 14 -0.41 -25.59 4.79
C SER A 14 -0.81 -24.40 3.92
N PHE A 15 -0.15 -23.25 4.04
CA PHE A 15 -0.53 -22.01 3.37
C PHE A 15 0.68 -21.23 2.85
N GLY A 16 0.42 -20.24 2.00
CA GLY A 16 1.42 -19.30 1.51
C GLY A 16 0.87 -17.88 1.54
N ILE A 17 1.77 -16.91 1.73
CA ILE A 17 1.48 -15.48 1.76
C ILE A 17 2.50 -14.80 0.85
N ARG A 18 2.02 -13.90 -0.02
CA ARG A 18 2.85 -12.93 -0.74
C ARG A 18 2.06 -11.63 -0.84
N ILE A 19 2.70 -10.52 -0.51
CA ILE A 19 2.13 -9.18 -0.68
C ILE A 19 2.99 -8.49 -1.72
N GLU A 20 2.40 -8.17 -2.87
CA GLU A 20 3.13 -7.68 -4.03
C GLU A 20 2.53 -6.38 -4.55
N ASN A 21 3.37 -5.36 -4.71
CA ASN A 21 3.06 -4.14 -5.44
C ASN A 21 4.11 -3.87 -6.52
N LEU A 22 3.69 -3.33 -7.66
CA LEU A 22 4.61 -2.63 -8.55
C LEU A 22 4.88 -1.25 -7.98
N VAL A 23 6.16 -0.87 -7.91
CA VAL A 23 6.64 0.40 -7.38
C VAL A 23 7.48 1.15 -8.40
N LEU A 24 7.34 2.47 -8.42
CA LEU A 24 8.16 3.38 -9.21
C LEU A 24 9.23 4.00 -8.31
N VAL A 25 10.49 3.91 -8.73
CA VAL A 25 11.60 4.65 -8.10
C VAL A 25 11.47 6.13 -8.42
N VAL A 26 11.36 6.96 -7.38
CA VAL A 26 11.19 8.43 -7.47
C VAL A 26 12.19 9.16 -6.57
N PRO A 27 12.52 10.43 -6.86
CA PRO A 27 13.32 11.26 -5.95
C PRO A 27 12.66 11.41 -4.57
N ALA A 28 13.47 11.37 -3.51
CA ALA A 28 13.04 11.56 -2.14
C ALA A 28 13.63 12.84 -1.54
N THR A 29 12.79 13.59 -0.82
CA THR A 29 13.24 14.71 0.00
C THR A 29 13.68 14.21 1.36
N THR A 30 14.96 14.38 1.68
CA THR A 30 15.54 13.97 2.97
C THR A 30 16.02 15.20 3.76
N LYS A 31 16.09 15.07 5.10
CA LYS A 31 16.53 16.15 6.00
C LYS A 31 17.92 16.72 5.64
N TYR A 32 18.80 15.86 5.14
CA TYR A 32 20.16 16.21 4.71
C TYR A 32 20.41 15.68 3.30
N ASN A 33 21.33 16.33 2.56
CA ASN A 33 21.74 15.91 1.22
C ASN A 33 23.27 15.83 1.13
N TYR A 34 23.81 14.64 1.32
CA TYR A 34 25.26 14.43 1.30
C TYR A 34 25.83 14.56 -0.12
N ARG A 35 26.76 15.51 -0.30
CA ARG A 35 27.44 15.80 -1.58
C ARG A 35 26.48 16.06 -2.76
N GLY A 36 25.27 16.54 -2.49
CA GLY A 36 24.31 16.91 -3.53
C GLY A 36 23.80 15.74 -4.38
N ARG A 37 23.98 14.48 -3.95
CA ARG A 37 23.58 13.31 -4.75
C ARG A 37 22.07 13.08 -4.80
N GLY A 38 21.34 13.60 -3.81
CA GLY A 38 19.92 13.28 -3.62
C GLY A 38 19.70 11.86 -3.07
N SER A 39 18.43 11.55 -2.84
CA SER A 39 17.96 10.27 -2.33
C SER A 39 16.80 9.79 -3.19
N LEU A 40 16.50 8.49 -3.17
CA LEU A 40 15.38 7.89 -3.88
C LEU A 40 14.44 7.21 -2.88
N THR A 41 13.17 7.07 -3.26
CA THR A 41 12.14 6.30 -2.54
C THR A 41 11.21 5.64 -3.57
N PHE A 42 10.19 4.96 -3.08
CA PHE A 42 9.18 4.31 -3.88
C PHE A 42 7.83 5.03 -3.81
N THR A 43 7.11 5.04 -4.93
CA THR A 43 5.67 5.30 -4.96
C THR A 43 4.96 4.07 -5.54
N PRO A 44 3.86 3.59 -4.93
CA PRO A 44 3.13 2.45 -5.45
C PRO A 44 2.42 2.81 -6.76
N ILE A 45 2.48 1.90 -7.73
CA ILE A 45 1.65 1.92 -8.94
C ILE A 45 0.41 1.06 -8.71
N THR A 46 0.59 -0.10 -8.07
CA THR A 46 -0.53 -0.96 -7.66
C THR A 46 -1.30 -0.29 -6.52
N LEU A 47 -2.59 -0.04 -6.76
CA LEU A 47 -3.51 0.53 -5.77
C LEU A 47 -4.66 -0.46 -5.52
N VAL A 48 -4.39 -1.47 -4.70
CA VAL A 48 -5.36 -2.49 -4.29
C VAL A 48 -5.29 -2.65 -2.78
N PRO A 49 -6.42 -2.62 -2.04
CA PRO A 49 -6.38 -2.72 -0.59
C PRO A 49 -5.71 -4.01 -0.09
N ILE A 50 -4.74 -3.88 0.82
CA ILE A 50 -4.21 -4.99 1.62
C ILE A 50 -5.25 -5.35 2.70
N GLN A 51 -5.58 -6.63 2.83
CA GLN A 51 -6.63 -7.10 3.72
C GLN A 51 -6.23 -7.02 5.21
N THR A 52 -6.85 -6.12 5.96
CA THR A 52 -6.46 -5.79 7.36
C THR A 52 -6.74 -6.91 8.37
N LYS A 53 -7.74 -7.78 8.12
CA LYS A 53 -7.99 -8.95 8.99
C LYS A 53 -6.83 -9.95 9.05
N MET A 54 -5.87 -9.86 8.12
CA MET A 54 -4.68 -10.73 8.08
C MET A 54 -3.48 -10.10 8.82
N ILE A 55 -3.66 -8.93 9.42
CA ILE A 55 -2.59 -8.16 10.06
C ILE A 55 -2.78 -8.21 11.58
N ASN A 56 -1.72 -8.61 12.28
CA ASN A 56 -1.64 -8.40 13.72
C ASN A 56 -1.07 -6.98 13.98
N THR A 57 -1.94 -6.03 14.35
CA THR A 57 -1.58 -4.60 14.50
C THR A 57 -0.61 -4.33 15.64
N ASP A 58 -0.56 -5.20 16.66
CA ASP A 58 0.38 -5.07 17.78
C ASP A 58 1.85 -5.17 17.33
N LEU A 59 2.11 -5.92 16.25
CA LEU A 59 3.45 -6.09 15.68
C LEU A 59 3.90 -4.90 14.83
N LEU A 60 2.99 -3.99 14.47
CA LEU A 60 3.32 -2.82 13.67
C LEU A 60 3.83 -1.67 14.52
N THR A 61 4.80 -0.95 13.98
CA THR A 61 5.16 0.39 14.41
C THR A 61 4.09 1.40 14.00
N GLN A 62 4.08 2.56 14.65
CA GLN A 62 3.16 3.64 14.26
C GLN A 62 3.40 4.09 12.81
N THR A 63 4.65 4.13 12.35
CA THR A 63 4.98 4.50 10.98
C THR A 63 4.42 3.52 9.94
N GLU A 64 4.39 2.23 10.24
CA GLU A 64 3.80 1.21 9.34
C GLU A 64 2.27 1.31 9.31
N VAL A 65 1.63 1.59 10.46
CA VAL A 65 0.19 1.87 10.53
C VAL A 65 -0.16 3.11 9.70
N ASP A 66 0.60 4.20 9.87
CA ASP A 66 0.40 5.44 9.12
C ASP A 66 0.62 5.23 7.61
N TRP A 67 1.63 4.44 7.24
CA TRP A 67 1.90 4.08 5.85
C TRP A 67 0.73 3.30 5.23
N LEU A 68 0.22 2.27 5.92
CA LEU A 68 -0.89 1.47 5.41
C LEU A 68 -2.18 2.29 5.28
N ASN A 69 -2.47 3.13 6.27
CA ASN A 69 -3.61 4.03 6.25
C ASN A 69 -3.51 5.05 5.10
N LEU A 70 -2.32 5.60 4.85
CA LEU A 70 -2.08 6.49 3.71
C LEU A 70 -2.23 5.75 2.38
N TYR A 71 -1.70 4.54 2.26
CA TYR A 71 -1.85 3.69 1.07
C TYR A 71 -3.32 3.37 0.77
N HIS A 72 -4.09 2.96 1.77
CA HIS A 72 -5.52 2.71 1.65
C HIS A 72 -6.32 3.97 1.28
N LYS A 73 -5.92 5.13 1.82
CA LYS A 73 -6.50 6.41 1.40
C LYS A 73 -6.22 6.69 -0.08
N GLN A 74 -4.99 6.49 -0.56
CA GLN A 74 -4.65 6.65 -1.98
C GLN A 74 -5.46 5.70 -2.87
N CYS A 75 -5.67 4.45 -2.43
CA CYS A 75 -6.54 3.50 -3.12
C CYS A 75 -7.97 4.05 -3.26
N ARG A 76 -8.57 4.54 -2.18
CA ARG A 76 -9.91 5.15 -2.22
C ARG A 76 -9.98 6.35 -3.17
N GLU A 77 -9.01 7.24 -3.10
CA GLU A 77 -9.07 8.49 -3.87
C GLU A 77 -8.91 8.23 -5.37
N VAL A 78 -7.91 7.44 -5.76
CA VAL A 78 -7.60 7.21 -7.18
C VAL A 78 -8.55 6.18 -7.78
N VAL A 79 -8.64 5.00 -7.17
CA VAL A 79 -9.46 3.91 -7.72
C VAL A 79 -10.94 4.18 -7.49
N GLY A 80 -11.32 4.76 -6.36
CA GLY A 80 -12.71 5.12 -6.09
C GLY A 80 -13.25 6.15 -7.09
N SER A 81 -12.46 7.19 -7.42
CA SER A 81 -12.85 8.16 -8.46
C SER A 81 -13.07 7.50 -9.81
N GLU A 82 -12.26 6.50 -10.17
CA GLU A 82 -12.43 5.77 -11.42
C GLU A 82 -13.65 4.83 -11.40
N LEU A 83 -13.90 4.14 -10.28
CA LEU A 83 -15.08 3.31 -10.09
C LEU A 83 -16.37 4.14 -10.18
N GLU A 84 -16.39 5.34 -9.60
CA GLU A 84 -17.50 6.28 -9.71
C GLU A 84 -17.76 6.70 -11.15
N LYS A 85 -16.72 7.08 -11.91
CA LYS A 85 -16.85 7.44 -13.34
C LYS A 85 -17.40 6.29 -14.17
N GLN A 86 -17.06 5.05 -13.83
CA GLN A 86 -17.55 3.85 -14.50
C GLN A 86 -18.93 3.38 -14.00
N GLY A 87 -19.52 4.03 -13.00
CA GLY A 87 -20.81 3.62 -12.41
C GLY A 87 -20.77 2.29 -11.66
N ARG A 88 -19.61 1.91 -11.11
CA ARG A 88 -19.40 0.63 -10.41
C ARG A 88 -19.63 0.74 -8.90
N GLN A 89 -20.89 0.94 -8.52
CA GLN A 89 -21.25 1.33 -7.15
C GLN A 89 -20.93 0.24 -6.13
N ASP A 90 -21.19 -1.03 -6.45
CA ASP A 90 -20.90 -2.14 -5.52
C ASP A 90 -19.40 -2.27 -5.24
N ALA A 91 -18.56 -2.10 -6.27
CA ALA A 91 -17.10 -2.14 -6.13
C ALA A 91 -16.59 -0.94 -5.32
N LEU A 92 -17.19 0.24 -5.51
CA LEU A 92 -16.86 1.43 -4.74
C LEU A 92 -17.18 1.25 -3.25
N GLN A 93 -18.37 0.72 -2.93
CA GLN A 93 -18.76 0.44 -1.54
C GLN A 93 -17.81 -0.57 -0.89
N TRP A 94 -17.44 -1.61 -1.63
CA TRP A 94 -16.42 -2.57 -1.20
C TRP A 94 -15.07 -1.89 -0.95
N LEU A 95 -14.60 -1.05 -1.88
CA LEU A 95 -13.32 -0.35 -1.75
C LEU A 95 -13.29 0.54 -0.50
N ILE A 96 -14.36 1.28 -0.24
CA ILE A 96 -14.49 2.13 0.95
C ILE A 96 -14.41 1.28 2.22
N LYS A 97 -15.10 0.14 2.24
CA LYS A 97 -15.07 -0.81 3.36
C LYS A 97 -13.65 -1.34 3.63
N GLU A 98 -12.96 -1.85 2.61
CA GLU A 98 -11.66 -2.52 2.79
C GLU A 98 -10.47 -1.58 2.99
N THR A 99 -10.71 -0.26 2.99
CA THR A 99 -9.69 0.78 3.19
C THR A 99 -9.91 1.59 4.47
N HIS A 100 -10.80 1.15 5.36
CA HIS A 100 -10.99 1.80 6.66
C HIS A 100 -9.67 1.87 7.41
N PRO A 101 -9.35 3.02 8.04
CA PRO A 101 -8.11 3.16 8.77
C PRO A 101 -8.07 2.16 9.94
N ILE A 102 -6.88 1.60 10.17
CA ILE A 102 -6.60 0.79 11.33
C ILE A 102 -5.91 1.62 12.40
N SER A 103 -6.04 1.16 13.65
CA SER A 103 -5.33 1.70 14.81
C SER A 103 -4.48 0.60 15.42
N LYS A 104 -3.52 1.00 16.24
CA LYS A 104 -2.80 0.06 17.10
C LYS A 104 -3.70 -0.45 18.21
#